data_AF-A0A2Z6EZE2-F1
#
_entry.id   AF-A0A2Z6EZE2-F1
#
_cell.length_a   1.000
_cell.length_b   1.000
_cell.length_c   1.000
_cell.angle_alpha   90.00
_cell.angle_beta   90.00
_cell.angle_gamma   90.00
#
_symmetry.space_group_name_H-M   'P 1'
#
loop_
_entity.id
_entity.type
_entity.pdbx_description
1 polymer ?
#
loop_
_entity_poly.entity_id
_entity_poly.type
_entity_poly.pdbx_seq_one_letter_code
_entity_poly.pdbx_strand_id
1 'polypeptide(L)'
;MVELWSVPDDELYNLTEDPLVAAFCERWNGEQENTSFFDDYQEHRLTRLDSLFESVKVSGRLSFQSELNPWWWFREYDGIRINFGPEGQMVHVDGGRHRLAAAVCLGLEFIPAMPGIVHVNSLELYRRYKVNKKSG
;
A
#
# COMPACT_ATOMS: atom_id res chain seq x y z
N MET A 1 -22.47 1.41 -9.92
CA MET A 1 -22.78 0.04 -9.49
C MET A 1 -21.46 -0.71 -9.51
N VAL A 2 -20.80 -0.86 -8.37
CA VAL A 2 -19.58 -1.68 -8.29
C VAL A 2 -20.07 -3.10 -8.07
N GLU A 3 -19.93 -3.96 -9.07
CA GLU A 3 -20.10 -5.40 -8.87
C GLU A 3 -18.96 -5.85 -7.94
N LEU A 4 -19.32 -6.22 -6.72
CA LEU A 4 -18.42 -6.94 -5.83
C LEU A 4 -18.12 -8.28 -6.50
N TRP A 5 -16.88 -8.43 -6.99
CA TRP A 5 -16.38 -9.71 -7.48
C TRP A 5 -16.55 -10.73 -6.36
N SER A 6 -17.52 -11.62 -6.52
CA SER A 6 -17.75 -12.73 -5.60
C SER A 6 -16.67 -13.76 -5.88
N VAL A 7 -15.79 -14.01 -4.91
CA VAL A 7 -14.80 -15.08 -5.01
C VAL A 7 -15.56 -16.41 -4.83
N PRO A 8 -15.54 -17.32 -5.82
CA PRO A 8 -16.16 -18.63 -5.69
C PRO A 8 -15.62 -19.40 -4.47
N ASP A 9 -16.47 -20.19 -3.80
CA ASP A 9 -16.08 -20.94 -2.60
C ASP A 9 -14.93 -21.93 -2.87
N ASP A 10 -14.77 -22.40 -4.11
CA ASP A 10 -13.69 -23.27 -4.56
C ASP A 10 -12.36 -22.54 -4.84
N GLU A 11 -12.37 -21.20 -4.87
CA GLU A 11 -11.18 -20.35 -4.89
C GLU A 11 -10.80 -19.83 -3.49
N LEU A 12 -11.61 -20.12 -2.47
CA LEU A 12 -11.29 -19.78 -1.08
C LEU A 12 -10.20 -20.71 -0.56
N TYR A 13 -9.05 -20.12 -0.23
CA TYR A 13 -7.96 -20.86 0.38
C TYR A 13 -8.17 -20.97 1.88
N ASN A 14 -8.32 -22.19 2.38
CA ASN A 14 -8.49 -22.43 3.81
C ASN A 14 -7.16 -22.24 4.55
N LEU A 15 -6.96 -21.02 5.05
CA LEU A 15 -5.75 -20.68 5.79
C LEU A 15 -5.59 -21.49 7.08
N THR A 16 -6.64 -22.07 7.66
CA THR A 16 -6.47 -22.88 8.89
C THR A 16 -5.92 -24.29 8.61
N GLU A 17 -5.99 -24.74 7.36
CA GLU A 17 -5.46 -26.05 6.92
C GLU A 17 -4.08 -25.94 6.26
N ASP A 18 -3.62 -24.72 5.95
CA ASP A 18 -2.28 -24.49 5.40
C ASP A 18 -1.22 -24.82 6.46
N PRO A 19 -0.26 -25.73 6.22
CA PRO A 19 0.70 -26.14 7.24
C PRO A 19 1.59 -25.01 7.77
N LEU A 20 1.87 -23.97 6.97
CA LEU A 20 2.65 -22.82 7.43
C LEU A 20 1.81 -21.91 8.31
N VAL A 21 0.52 -21.73 7.98
CA VAL A 21 -0.40 -20.96 8.81
C VAL A 21 -0.76 -21.74 10.07
N ALA A 22 -0.98 -23.05 9.99
CA ALA A 22 -1.19 -23.93 11.14
C ALA A 22 0.03 -23.91 12.08
N ALA A 23 1.25 -24.03 11.56
CA ALA A 23 2.47 -23.91 12.34
C ALA A 23 2.66 -22.50 12.93
N PHE A 24 2.29 -21.45 12.20
CA PHE A 24 2.24 -20.08 12.72
C PHE A 24 1.23 -19.97 13.86
N CYS A 25 0.01 -20.49 13.70
CA CYS A 25 -1.05 -20.50 14.69
C CYS A 25 -0.71 -21.33 15.93
N GLU A 26 -0.05 -22.48 15.79
CA GLU A 26 0.44 -23.30 16.90
C GLU A 26 1.54 -22.58 17.68
N ARG A 27 2.53 -22.03 16.96
CA ARG A 27 3.56 -21.18 17.56
C ARG A 27 2.95 -19.98 18.29
N TRP A 28 1.95 -19.35 17.67
CA TRP A 28 1.22 -18.20 18.20
C TRP A 28 0.41 -18.54 19.46
N ASN A 29 -0.27 -19.68 19.47
CA ASN A 29 -1.01 -20.18 20.63
C ASN A 29 -0.08 -20.56 21.79
N GLY A 30 1.17 -20.94 21.51
CA GLY A 30 2.22 -21.13 22.51
C GLY A 30 2.89 -19.84 23.01
N GLU A 31 2.80 -18.74 22.26
CA GLU A 31 3.38 -17.42 22.60
C GLU A 31 2.38 -16.48 23.33
N GLN A 32 1.17 -16.95 23.66
CA GLN A 32 0.10 -16.16 24.33
C GLN A 32 0.43 -15.64 25.75
N GLU A 33 1.62 -15.90 26.30
CA GLU A 33 2.06 -15.23 27.54
C GLU A 33 2.43 -13.74 27.34
N ASN A 34 2.45 -13.23 26.09
CA ASN A 34 2.78 -11.83 25.79
C ASN A 34 1.63 -11.07 25.10
N THR A 35 0.48 -11.00 25.77
CA THR A 35 -0.69 -10.17 25.39
C THR A 35 -0.35 -8.70 25.10
N SER A 36 0.73 -8.17 25.69
CA SER A 36 1.18 -6.79 25.47
C SER A 36 1.54 -6.47 24.01
N PHE A 37 2.07 -7.44 23.25
CA PHE A 37 2.45 -7.21 21.85
C PHE A 37 1.24 -7.07 20.92
N PHE A 38 0.14 -7.76 21.23
CA PHE A 38 -1.06 -7.73 20.40
C PHE A 38 -1.92 -6.48 20.67
N ASP A 39 -2.02 -6.09 21.94
CA ASP A 39 -2.67 -4.83 22.31
C ASP A 39 -1.91 -3.63 21.72
N ASP A 40 -0.57 -3.63 21.82
CA ASP A 40 0.29 -2.59 21.21
C ASP A 40 0.17 -2.59 19.67
N TYR A 41 0.12 -3.76 19.04
CA TYR A 41 -0.05 -3.89 17.60
C TYR A 41 -1.43 -3.42 17.12
N GLN A 42 -2.51 -3.85 17.77
CA GLN A 42 -3.87 -3.44 17.41
C GLN A 42 -4.08 -1.95 17.69
N GLU A 43 -3.77 -1.48 18.90
CA GLU A 43 -4.02 -0.09 19.30
C GLU A 43 -3.17 0.89 18.49
N HIS A 44 -1.89 0.63 18.25
CA HIS A 44 -1.03 1.63 17.60
C HIS A 44 -0.96 1.48 16.09
N ARG A 45 -0.97 0.26 15.54
CA ARG A 45 -0.82 0.08 14.09
C ARG A 45 -2.13 0.25 13.35
N LEU A 46 -3.23 -0.37 13.83
CA LEU A 46 -4.53 -0.26 13.15
C LEU A 46 -5.10 1.15 13.27
N THR A 47 -5.04 1.77 14.45
CA THR A 47 -5.46 3.17 14.63
C THR A 47 -4.72 4.14 13.71
N ARG A 48 -3.43 3.91 13.44
CA ARG A 48 -2.66 4.71 12.47
C ARG A 48 -3.12 4.51 11.04
N LEU A 49 -3.53 3.29 10.68
CA LEU A 49 -4.10 2.99 9.37
C LEU A 49 -5.48 3.63 9.20
N ASP A 50 -6.33 3.57 10.24
CA ASP A 50 -7.65 4.21 10.24
C ASP A 50 -7.50 5.74 10.14
N SER A 51 -6.59 6.32 10.93
CA SER A 51 -6.29 7.75 10.88
C SER A 51 -5.78 8.18 9.50
N LEU A 52 -4.90 7.38 8.88
CA LEU A 52 -4.46 7.59 7.51
C LEU A 52 -5.66 7.56 6.56
N PHE A 53 -6.48 6.52 6.61
CA PHE A 53 -7.64 6.36 5.73
C PHE A 53 -8.60 7.54 5.83
N GLU A 54 -8.98 7.94 7.05
CA GLU A 54 -9.86 9.08 7.27
C GLU A 54 -9.23 10.40 6.81
N SER A 55 -7.92 10.60 7.03
CA SER A 55 -7.23 11.78 6.50
C SER A 55 -7.26 11.86 4.98
N VAL A 56 -7.09 10.73 4.29
CA VAL A 56 -7.12 10.65 2.81
C VAL A 56 -8.55 10.84 2.31
N LYS A 57 -9.52 10.28 3.00
CA LYS A 57 -10.96 10.43 2.69
C LYS A 57 -11.41 11.88 2.79
N VAL A 58 -10.99 12.60 3.83
CA VAL A 58 -11.31 14.02 4.01
C VAL A 58 -10.57 14.89 3.00
N SER A 59 -9.29 14.63 2.76
CA SER A 59 -8.47 15.48 1.88
C SER A 59 -8.62 15.17 0.39
N GLY A 60 -9.15 13.99 0.03
CA GLY A 60 -9.26 13.53 -1.35
C GLY A 60 -7.90 13.25 -2.01
N ARG A 61 -6.83 13.13 -1.24
CA ARG A 61 -5.47 12.84 -1.76
C ARG A 61 -4.58 12.20 -0.71
N LEU A 62 -3.50 11.57 -1.17
CA LEU A 62 -2.37 11.24 -0.30
C LEU A 62 -1.45 12.45 -0.16
N SER A 63 -0.89 12.62 1.04
CA SER A 63 0.19 13.58 1.28
C SER A 63 1.46 13.15 0.52
N PHE A 64 2.14 14.11 -0.11
CA PHE A 64 3.47 13.94 -0.67
C PHE A 64 4.49 13.77 0.47
N GLN A 65 5.59 13.06 0.23
CA GLN A 65 6.65 12.95 1.24
C GLN A 65 7.26 14.30 1.61
N SER A 66 7.23 15.28 0.71
CA SER A 66 7.70 16.64 1.02
C SER A 66 6.86 17.32 2.11
N GLU A 67 5.61 16.90 2.31
CA GLU A 67 4.72 17.41 3.35
C GLU A 67 4.91 16.69 4.68
N LEU A 68 5.41 15.45 4.65
CA LEU A 68 5.56 14.59 5.82
C LEU A 68 6.98 14.62 6.39
N ASN A 69 7.99 14.67 5.52
CA ASN A 69 9.39 14.73 5.88
C ASN A 69 10.12 15.76 4.99
N PRO A 70 10.26 17.01 5.45
CA PRO A 70 10.88 18.08 4.65
C PRO A 70 12.38 17.86 4.40
N TRP A 71 13.01 16.93 5.11
CA TRP A 71 14.45 16.67 5.04
C TRP A 71 14.80 15.53 4.06
N TRP A 72 13.93 14.52 3.93
CA TRP A 72 14.19 13.30 3.14
C TRP A 72 12.96 12.86 2.33
N TRP A 73 12.62 13.62 1.30
CA TRP A 73 11.44 13.40 0.45
C TRP A 73 11.76 13.11 -1.02
N PHE A 74 13.04 12.99 -1.36
CA PHE A 74 13.49 12.81 -2.74
C PHE A 74 12.78 11.62 -3.40
N ARG A 75 12.11 11.88 -4.53
CA ARG A 75 11.37 10.88 -5.32
C ARG A 75 10.37 10.05 -4.48
N GLU A 76 9.70 10.67 -3.52
CA GLU A 76 8.73 9.98 -2.66
C GLU A 76 9.36 8.80 -1.90
N TYR A 77 10.63 8.91 -1.47
CA TYR A 77 11.32 7.87 -0.72
C TYR A 77 10.46 7.37 0.47
N ASP A 78 10.30 6.05 0.57
CA ASP A 78 9.40 5.34 1.51
C ASP A 78 7.89 5.45 1.19
N GLY A 79 7.54 5.98 0.02
CA GLY A 79 6.17 6.09 -0.50
C GLY A 79 5.66 4.82 -1.21
N ILE A 80 4.62 4.99 -2.05
CA ILE A 80 4.08 3.90 -2.88
C ILE A 80 5.07 3.59 -3.99
N ARG A 81 5.68 2.41 -3.99
CA ARG A 81 6.73 2.09 -4.95
C ARG A 81 6.17 1.39 -6.20
N ILE A 82 6.50 1.95 -7.36
CA ILE A 82 6.06 1.46 -8.66
C ILE A 82 7.28 1.27 -9.56
N ASN A 83 7.42 0.05 -10.09
CA ASN A 83 8.35 -0.30 -11.15
C ASN A 83 7.65 -0.26 -12.50
N PHE A 84 8.41 0.01 -13.56
CA PHE A 84 7.93 0.04 -14.93
C PHE A 84 8.73 -0.96 -15.75
N GLY A 85 8.05 -2.00 -16.26
CA GLY A 85 8.68 -2.98 -17.13
C GLY A 85 8.81 -2.47 -18.58
N PRO A 86 9.32 -3.28 -19.53
CA PRO A 86 9.67 -2.81 -20.88
C PRO A 86 8.56 -2.11 -21.68
N GLU A 87 7.31 -2.56 -21.54
CA GLU A 87 6.15 -2.06 -22.29
C GLU A 87 5.32 -1.02 -21.51
N GLY A 88 5.86 -0.50 -20.40
CA GLY A 88 5.21 0.50 -19.55
C GLY A 88 4.26 -0.09 -18.52
N GLN A 89 4.23 -1.42 -18.38
CA GLN A 89 3.47 -2.08 -17.33
C GLN A 89 3.93 -1.59 -15.95
N MET A 90 2.98 -1.11 -15.16
CA MET A 90 3.22 -0.73 -13.78
C MET A 90 3.18 -1.98 -12.91
N VAL A 91 4.26 -2.22 -12.18
CA VAL A 91 4.39 -3.31 -11.23
C VAL A 91 4.58 -2.68 -9.87
N HIS A 92 3.60 -2.84 -8.98
CA HIS A 92 3.77 -2.42 -7.59
C HIS A 92 4.75 -3.37 -6.90
N VAL A 93 5.78 -2.81 -6.29
CA VAL A 93 6.81 -3.58 -5.57
C VAL A 93 6.91 -2.99 -4.17
N ASP A 94 7.15 -3.85 -3.18
CA ASP A 94 7.51 -3.51 -1.79
C ASP A 94 7.42 -2.03 -1.32
N GLY A 95 6.63 -1.81 -0.26
CA GLY A 95 6.44 -0.49 0.35
C GLY A 95 5.11 0.17 -0.03
N GLY A 96 4.60 1.05 0.83
CA GLY A 96 3.40 1.86 0.56
C GLY A 96 2.06 1.11 0.33
N ARG A 97 1.99 -0.22 0.51
CA ARG A 97 0.78 -1.03 0.23
C ARG A 97 -0.48 -0.50 0.89
N HIS A 98 -0.40 -0.09 2.15
CA HIS A 98 -1.56 0.47 2.86
C HIS A 98 -2.02 1.81 2.29
N ARG A 99 -1.09 2.68 1.87
CA ARG A 99 -1.41 3.94 1.20
C ARG A 99 -2.08 3.69 -0.14
N LEU A 100 -1.57 2.72 -0.90
CA LEU A 100 -2.17 2.32 -2.17
C LEU A 100 -3.57 1.73 -1.96
N ALA A 101 -3.76 0.86 -0.97
CA ALA A 101 -5.06 0.30 -0.64
C ALA A 101 -6.07 1.40 -0.28
N ALA A 102 -5.70 2.36 0.56
CA ALA A 102 -6.54 3.51 0.88
C ALA A 102 -6.93 4.32 -0.37
N ALA A 103 -5.95 4.59 -1.25
CA ALA A 103 -6.20 5.32 -2.50
C ALA A 103 -7.18 4.58 -3.42
N VAL A 104 -7.03 3.26 -3.57
CA VAL A 104 -7.93 2.42 -4.37
C VAL A 104 -9.33 2.40 -3.77
N CYS A 105 -9.46 2.14 -2.46
CA CYS A 105 -10.75 2.10 -1.78
C CYS A 105 -11.51 3.44 -1.87
N LEU A 106 -10.79 4.56 -1.89
CA LEU A 106 -11.37 5.90 -1.99
C LEU A 106 -11.51 6.40 -3.43
N GLY A 107 -11.11 5.60 -4.42
CA GLY A 107 -11.22 5.94 -5.84
C GLY A 107 -10.36 7.14 -6.25
N LEU A 108 -9.18 7.30 -5.66
CA LEU A 108 -8.27 8.39 -6.03
C LEU A 108 -7.75 8.20 -7.47
N GLU A 109 -7.84 9.25 -8.27
CA GLU A 109 -7.31 9.26 -9.64
C GLU A 109 -5.78 9.40 -9.67
N PHE A 110 -5.21 10.10 -8.69
CA PHE A 110 -3.78 10.39 -8.63
C PHE A 110 -3.17 10.04 -7.27
N ILE A 111 -1.96 9.49 -7.30
CA ILE A 111 -1.18 9.16 -6.10
C ILE A 111 0.27 9.65 -6.23
N PRO A 112 0.92 10.09 -5.13
CA PRO A 112 2.35 10.22 -5.06
C PRO A 112 2.99 8.83 -5.06
N ALA A 113 3.98 8.62 -5.92
CA ALA A 113 4.64 7.33 -6.07
C ALA A 113 6.16 7.47 -6.20
N MET A 114 6.86 6.54 -5.57
CA MET A 114 8.29 6.31 -5.70
C MET A 114 8.57 5.44 -6.93
N PRO A 115 9.19 5.98 -7.99
CA PRO A 115 9.67 5.15 -9.08
C PRO A 115 10.83 4.29 -8.57
N GLY A 116 10.69 2.97 -8.62
CA GLY A 116 11.75 2.02 -8.32
C GLY A 116 12.62 1.76 -9.55
N ILE A 117 12.43 0.61 -10.18
CA ILE A 117 13.09 0.23 -11.45
C ILE A 117 12.24 0.72 -12.61
N VAL A 118 12.85 1.45 -13.54
CA VAL A 118 12.23 1.87 -14.80
C VAL A 118 13.04 1.27 -15.94
N HIS A 119 12.44 0.36 -16.71
CA HIS A 119 13.07 -0.16 -17.91
C HIS A 119 13.30 0.97 -18.92
N VAL A 120 14.43 0.95 -19.63
CA VAL A 120 14.84 2.04 -20.53
C VAL A 120 13.78 2.36 -21.60
N ASN A 121 13.12 1.33 -22.15
CA ASN A 121 12.04 1.48 -23.13
C ASN A 121 10.81 2.22 -22.57
N SER A 122 10.65 2.25 -21.25
CA SER A 122 9.52 2.89 -20.57
C SER A 122 9.82 4.28 -20.05
N LEU A 123 11.00 4.85 -20.34
CA LEU A 123 11.34 6.20 -19.90
C LEU A 123 10.36 7.26 -20.42
N GLU A 124 9.89 7.14 -21.67
CA GLU A 124 8.90 8.07 -22.22
C GLU A 124 7.54 7.94 -21.54
N LEU A 125 7.08 6.71 -21.31
CA LEU A 125 5.82 6.45 -20.62
C LEU A 125 5.88 6.93 -19.16
N TYR A 126 6.96 6.62 -18.45
CA TYR A 126 7.22 7.11 -17.10
C TYR A 126 7.17 8.65 -17.01
N ARG A 127 7.70 9.37 -18.00
CA ARG A 127 7.61 10.83 -18.06
C ARG A 127 6.17 11.34 -18.17
N ARG A 128 5.25 10.59 -18.79
CA ARG A 128 3.83 10.95 -18.88
C ARG A 128 3.10 10.82 -17.55
N TYR A 129 3.50 9.87 -16.70
CA TYR A 129 2.94 9.71 -15.35
C TYR A 129 3.40 10.78 -14.36
N LYS A 130 4.44 11.54 -14.70
CA LYS A 130 4.78 12.76 -13.97
C LYS A 130 3.80 13.86 -14.35
N VAL A 131 2.76 14.02 -13.56
CA VAL A 131 1.95 15.23 -13.64
C VAL A 131 2.86 16.39 -13.23
N ASN A 132 3.15 17.28 -14.18
CA ASN A 132 3.81 18.55 -13.85
C ASN A 132 2.94 19.25 -12.81
N LYS A 133 3.56 19.64 -11.70
CA LYS A 133 2.97 20.56 -10.73
C LYS A 133 2.71 21.88 -11.45
N LYS A 134 1.61 22.01 -12.20
CA LYS A 134 1.03 23.32 -12.47
C LYS A 134 0.32 23.71 -11.19
N SER A 135 1.09 24.21 -10.23
CA SER A 135 0.53 24.99 -9.13
C SER A 135 0.18 26.35 -9.70
N GLY A 136 -1.13 26.62 -9.76
CA GLY A 136 -1.63 27.97 -9.53
C GLY A 136 -1.48 28.38 -8.07
#